data_AF-A0A7J4FW83-F1
#
_entry.id   AF-A0A7J4FW83-F1
#
_cell.length_a   1.000
_cell.length_b   1.000
_cell.length_c   1.000
_cell.angle_alpha   90.00
_cell.angle_beta   90.00
_cell.angle_gamma   90.00
#
_symmetry.space_group_name_H-M   'P 1'
#
loop_
_entity.id
_entity.type
_entity.pdbx_description
1 polymer ?
#
loop_
_entity_poly.entity_id
_entity_poly.type
_entity_poly.pdbx_seq_one_letter_code
_entity_poly.pdbx_strand_id
1 'polypeptide(L)'
;MKKAKKTEVSEEEKAYSEWMRQFACEDPHWKFPTRYVDFSRMLGHAKKFDKLEKRYPDCVDDLLSGVPTYYCVLCVSKSDPPDVVKKAYQRKKECSTYPDDVLERACEMLSDRRKRSDYDEILRLFLKIMQGYTPKDKREMIEKHDEWLKEEKERAKWEYIMENHGAWCNLLSHGAPTLYEILGVDRAKLKEGEEVTCKKKGVDKRLAEEVCRILNNPQLRFEYDFMLDMMGEILPEGFIEMMRSEKASRSGNDLLFLVVLRYYDDVANYDRIMSMHGDWREYMGDKTFYDLLTIDMASIPEDKREAERFIRNAYRDMERTPEVNLAYSVLKNFRMREDYDWMLKQREWVNTLLGIKLDEMDDAALDKVIKVMESAGTLGR
;
A
#
# COMPACT_ATOMS: atom_id res chain seq x y z
N MET A 1 38.23 17.20 -12.05
CA MET A 1 37.68 15.94 -11.51
C MET A 1 36.60 16.29 -10.48
N LYS A 2 35.31 16.20 -10.84
CA LYS A 2 34.21 16.33 -9.87
C LYS A 2 34.19 15.04 -9.05
N LYS A 3 34.48 15.13 -7.75
CA LYS A 3 34.26 14.02 -6.81
C LYS A 3 32.77 13.68 -6.85
N ALA A 4 32.44 12.43 -7.20
CA ALA A 4 31.10 11.91 -7.07
C ALA A 4 30.65 12.09 -5.61
N LYS A 5 29.59 12.87 -5.38
CA LYS A 5 28.88 12.86 -4.10
C LYS A 5 28.40 11.42 -3.92
N LYS A 6 28.84 10.78 -2.85
CA LYS A 6 28.36 9.47 -2.44
C LYS A 6 26.91 9.67 -2.03
N THR A 7 25.96 9.32 -2.89
CA THR A 7 24.53 9.38 -2.57
C THR A 7 24.31 8.41 -1.43
N GLU A 8 23.87 8.93 -0.29
CA GLU A 8 23.52 8.13 0.87
C GLU A 8 22.22 7.40 0.52
N VAL A 9 22.26 6.07 0.48
CA VAL A 9 21.11 5.20 0.17
C VAL A 9 20.07 5.39 1.27
N SER A 10 18.83 5.73 0.90
CA SER A 10 17.76 5.98 1.86
C SER A 10 17.37 4.69 2.62
N GLU A 11 16.68 4.83 3.76
CA GLU A 11 16.23 3.66 4.52
C GLU A 11 15.19 2.85 3.74
N GLU A 12 14.31 3.53 3.00
CA GLU A 12 13.32 2.90 2.13
C GLU A 12 14.00 2.10 1.02
N GLU A 13 15.04 2.66 0.38
CA GLU A 13 15.78 1.96 -0.67
C GLU A 13 16.52 0.73 -0.13
N LYS A 14 17.03 0.79 1.11
CA LYS A 14 17.64 -0.37 1.78
C LYS A 14 16.62 -1.44 2.10
N ALA A 15 15.48 -1.09 2.69
CA ALA A 15 14.41 -2.02 3.05
C ALA A 15 13.88 -2.73 1.80
N TYR A 16 13.57 -1.97 0.75
CA TYR A 16 13.17 -2.52 -0.55
C TYR A 16 14.27 -3.41 -1.16
N SER A 17 15.53 -2.99 -1.13
CA SER A 17 16.64 -3.79 -1.67
C SER A 17 16.84 -5.10 -0.89
N GLU A 18 16.69 -5.08 0.43
CA GLU A 18 16.77 -6.26 1.29
C GLU A 18 15.62 -7.23 1.00
N TRP A 19 14.40 -6.72 0.88
CA TRP A 19 13.24 -7.49 0.42
C TRP A 19 13.52 -8.12 -0.95
N MET A 20 13.90 -7.33 -1.94
CA MET A 20 14.11 -7.83 -3.30
C MET A 20 15.14 -8.95 -3.35
N ARG A 21 16.22 -8.91 -2.56
CA ARG A 21 17.21 -10.00 -2.50
C ARG A 21 16.66 -11.32 -1.97
N GLN A 22 15.59 -11.26 -1.19
CA GLN A 22 14.95 -12.43 -0.60
C GLN A 22 13.96 -13.11 -1.56
N PHE A 23 13.39 -12.34 -2.49
CA PHE A 23 12.30 -12.78 -3.35
C PHE A 23 12.63 -12.79 -4.84
N ALA A 24 13.59 -12.01 -5.32
CA ALA A 24 14.00 -12.00 -6.72
C ALA A 24 15.51 -11.89 -6.86
N CYS A 25 16.12 -12.82 -7.61
CA CYS A 25 17.54 -12.79 -7.90
C CYS A 25 17.80 -13.13 -9.36
N GLU A 26 18.95 -12.72 -9.88
CA GLU A 26 19.41 -13.19 -11.19
C GLU A 26 19.73 -14.69 -11.12
N ASP A 27 19.67 -15.37 -12.27
CA ASP A 27 20.11 -16.75 -12.40
C ASP A 27 21.54 -16.84 -12.99
N PRO A 28 22.58 -16.90 -12.14
CA PRO A 28 23.96 -17.01 -12.64
C PRO A 28 24.26 -18.36 -13.29
N HIS A 29 23.39 -19.36 -13.12
CA HIS A 29 23.54 -20.71 -13.63
C HIS A 29 22.88 -20.90 -15.00
N TRP A 30 22.04 -19.95 -15.43
CA TRP A 30 21.38 -19.94 -16.74
C TRP A 30 22.24 -19.28 -17.83
N LYS A 31 23.38 -19.89 -18.15
CA LYS A 31 24.34 -19.35 -19.14
C LYS A 31 24.55 -20.30 -20.31
N PHE A 32 23.73 -20.16 -21.35
CA PHE A 32 23.85 -21.04 -22.51
C PHE A 32 25.15 -20.81 -23.28
N PRO A 33 25.82 -21.90 -23.70
CA PRO A 33 27.01 -21.80 -24.53
C PRO A 33 26.66 -21.36 -25.95
N THR A 34 27.43 -20.38 -26.44
CA THR A 34 27.31 -19.83 -27.80
C THR A 34 27.82 -20.78 -28.89
N ARG A 35 28.78 -21.64 -28.55
CA ARG A 35 29.38 -22.59 -29.49
C ARG A 35 28.46 -23.78 -29.75
N TYR A 36 28.18 -24.03 -31.03
CA TYR A 36 27.54 -25.27 -31.47
C TYR A 36 28.52 -26.45 -31.43
N VAL A 37 28.04 -27.60 -30.95
CA VAL A 37 28.75 -28.87 -30.94
C VAL A 37 27.81 -29.96 -31.45
N ASP A 38 28.27 -30.74 -32.42
CA ASP A 38 27.49 -31.86 -32.95
C ASP A 38 27.10 -32.87 -31.84
N PHE A 39 25.83 -33.27 -31.79
CA PHE A 39 25.29 -34.21 -30.81
C PHE A 39 26.04 -35.54 -30.72
N SER A 40 26.61 -36.03 -31.84
CA SER A 40 27.44 -37.23 -31.85
C SER A 40 28.65 -37.14 -30.91
N ARG A 41 29.18 -35.93 -30.67
CA ARG A 41 30.29 -35.67 -29.74
C ARG A 41 29.85 -35.57 -28.29
N MET A 42 28.53 -35.57 -28.04
CA MET A 42 27.93 -35.45 -26.71
C MET A 42 27.26 -36.73 -26.24
N LEU A 43 27.34 -37.83 -27.00
CA LEU A 43 26.69 -39.12 -26.67
C LEU A 43 26.99 -39.61 -25.25
N GLY A 44 28.22 -39.42 -24.74
CA GLY A 44 28.57 -39.79 -23.38
C GLY A 44 27.88 -38.93 -22.31
N HIS A 45 27.74 -37.63 -22.57
CA HIS A 45 27.00 -36.71 -21.70
C HIS A 45 25.50 -36.94 -21.77
N ALA A 46 24.95 -37.15 -22.98
CA ALA A 46 23.55 -37.50 -23.20
C ALA A 46 23.16 -38.76 -22.41
N LYS A 47 23.91 -39.87 -22.56
CA LYS A 47 23.65 -41.10 -21.78
C LYS A 47 23.67 -40.91 -20.26
N LYS A 48 24.50 -39.98 -19.75
CA LYS A 48 24.55 -39.67 -18.32
C LYS A 48 23.35 -38.81 -17.91
N PHE A 49 22.96 -37.87 -18.76
CA PHE A 49 21.78 -37.04 -18.58
C PHE A 49 20.50 -37.88 -18.62
N ASP A 50 20.31 -38.77 -19.60
CA ASP A 50 19.15 -39.67 -19.69
C ASP A 50 18.95 -40.51 -18.42
N LYS A 51 20.03 -40.89 -17.72
CA LYS A 51 19.95 -41.63 -16.46
C LYS A 51 19.44 -40.76 -15.31
N LEU A 52 19.85 -39.48 -15.30
CA LEU A 52 19.40 -38.52 -14.30
C LEU A 52 17.98 -38.04 -14.60
N GLU A 53 17.65 -37.81 -15.86
CA GLU A 53 16.31 -37.50 -16.35
C GLU A 53 15.32 -38.60 -15.96
N LYS A 54 15.65 -39.88 -16.16
CA LYS A 54 14.79 -40.99 -15.69
C LYS A 54 14.55 -41.01 -14.18
N ARG A 55 15.46 -40.42 -13.40
CA ARG A 55 15.37 -40.37 -11.94
C ARG A 55 14.69 -39.10 -11.43
N TYR A 56 14.84 -38.00 -12.16
CA TYR A 56 14.33 -36.67 -11.84
C TYR A 56 13.74 -36.02 -13.11
N PRO A 57 12.67 -36.61 -13.69
CA PRO A 57 12.13 -36.16 -14.98
C PRO A 57 11.64 -34.72 -14.89
N ASP A 58 10.87 -34.42 -13.84
CA ASP A 58 10.30 -33.09 -13.63
C ASP A 58 11.38 -32.00 -13.50
N CYS A 59 12.54 -32.32 -12.91
CA CYS A 59 13.65 -31.37 -12.82
C CYS A 59 14.25 -31.03 -14.18
N VAL A 60 14.22 -31.96 -15.13
CA VAL A 60 14.70 -31.75 -16.50
C VAL A 60 13.64 -31.01 -17.31
N ASP A 61 12.38 -31.37 -17.14
CA ASP A 61 11.24 -30.71 -17.80
C ASP A 61 11.12 -29.23 -17.39
N ASP A 62 11.35 -28.91 -16.12
CA ASP A 62 11.42 -27.53 -15.62
C ASP A 62 12.48 -26.72 -16.42
N LEU A 63 13.70 -27.26 -16.55
CA LEU A 63 14.78 -26.60 -17.30
C LEU A 63 14.47 -26.49 -18.80
N LEU A 64 13.87 -27.51 -19.41
CA LEU A 64 13.50 -27.46 -20.83
C LEU A 64 12.36 -26.47 -21.11
N SER A 65 11.52 -26.24 -20.11
CA SER A 65 10.41 -25.28 -20.17
C SER A 65 10.86 -23.83 -19.92
N GLY A 66 12.14 -23.61 -19.60
CA GLY A 66 12.69 -22.29 -19.30
C GLY A 66 12.53 -21.87 -17.84
N VAL A 67 12.05 -22.75 -16.95
CA VAL A 67 11.95 -22.43 -15.51
C VAL A 67 13.34 -22.10 -14.97
N PRO A 68 13.50 -21.04 -14.16
CA PRO A 68 14.77 -20.73 -13.52
C PRO A 68 15.32 -21.89 -12.70
N THR A 69 16.64 -21.92 -12.52
CA THR A 69 17.26 -22.96 -11.71
C THR A 69 16.72 -22.91 -10.29
N TYR A 70 16.69 -24.06 -9.60
CA TYR A 70 16.17 -24.15 -8.24
C TYR A 70 16.90 -23.25 -7.24
N TYR A 71 18.16 -22.91 -7.52
CA TYR A 71 18.91 -21.91 -6.76
C TYR A 71 18.32 -20.51 -6.93
N CYS A 72 17.94 -20.12 -8.15
CA CYS A 72 17.27 -18.86 -8.44
C CYS A 72 15.83 -18.85 -7.92
N VAL A 73 15.07 -19.92 -8.15
CA VAL A 73 13.68 -20.09 -7.67
C VAL A 73 13.58 -19.80 -6.17
N LEU A 74 14.49 -20.35 -5.37
CA LEU A 74 14.50 -20.11 -3.91
C LEU A 74 15.38 -18.93 -3.47
N CYS A 75 16.07 -18.25 -4.37
CA CYS A 75 17.05 -17.21 -4.07
C CYS A 75 18.12 -17.64 -3.04
N VAL A 76 18.72 -18.82 -3.25
CA VAL A 76 19.75 -19.41 -2.38
C VAL A 76 21.04 -19.73 -3.14
N SER A 77 22.15 -19.70 -2.43
CA SER A 77 23.48 -20.05 -2.96
C SER A 77 23.73 -21.56 -2.91
N LYS A 78 24.67 -22.05 -3.76
CA LYS A 78 25.11 -23.46 -3.72
C LYS A 78 25.67 -23.87 -2.35
N SER A 79 26.26 -22.93 -1.63
CA SER A 79 26.85 -23.13 -0.30
C SER A 79 25.85 -23.09 0.84
N ASP A 80 24.61 -22.64 0.60
CA ASP A 80 23.65 -22.45 1.68
C ASP A 80 23.24 -23.78 2.32
N PRO A 81 23.22 -23.87 3.66
CA PRO A 81 22.88 -25.11 4.33
C PRO A 81 21.38 -25.45 4.19
N PRO A 82 20.98 -26.72 4.38
CA PRO A 82 19.60 -27.18 4.19
C PRO A 82 18.53 -26.41 4.98
N ASP A 83 18.85 -25.88 6.15
CA ASP A 83 17.94 -25.07 6.96
C ASP A 83 17.64 -23.70 6.32
N VAL A 84 18.64 -23.08 5.69
CA VAL A 84 18.46 -21.84 4.92
C VAL A 84 17.58 -22.09 3.70
N VAL A 85 17.79 -23.20 2.99
CA VAL A 85 16.94 -23.61 1.85
C VAL A 85 15.47 -23.78 2.28
N LYS A 86 15.23 -24.48 3.39
CA LYS A 86 13.86 -24.68 3.90
C LYS A 86 13.19 -23.38 4.31
N LYS A 87 13.92 -22.46 4.95
CA LYS A 87 13.40 -21.13 5.29
C LYS A 87 13.05 -20.33 4.04
N ALA A 88 13.91 -20.37 3.01
CA ALA A 88 13.66 -19.70 1.75
C ALA A 88 12.42 -20.26 1.05
N TYR A 89 12.22 -21.59 1.06
CA TYR A 89 11.01 -22.23 0.56
C TYR A 89 9.74 -21.76 1.28
N GLN A 90 9.74 -21.70 2.62
CA GLN A 90 8.58 -21.22 3.38
C GLN A 90 8.23 -19.77 3.00
N ARG A 91 9.24 -18.90 2.91
CA ARG A 91 9.07 -17.51 2.48
C ARG A 91 8.53 -17.42 1.05
N LYS A 92 9.05 -18.22 0.12
CA LYS A 92 8.64 -18.21 -1.29
C LYS A 92 7.21 -18.69 -1.51
N LYS A 93 6.74 -19.62 -0.69
CA LYS A 93 5.38 -20.15 -0.78
C LYS A 93 4.29 -19.09 -0.63
N GLU A 94 4.58 -17.99 0.06
CA GLU A 94 3.61 -16.92 0.31
C GLU A 94 3.56 -15.87 -0.81
N CYS A 95 4.65 -15.69 -1.55
CA CYS A 95 4.84 -14.49 -2.39
C CYS A 95 5.45 -14.76 -3.80
N SER A 96 5.57 -16.01 -4.24
CA SER A 96 6.21 -16.37 -5.51
C SER A 96 5.20 -16.63 -6.64
N THR A 97 5.60 -16.36 -7.89
CA THR A 97 4.85 -16.75 -9.10
C THR A 97 5.16 -18.17 -9.56
N TYR A 98 6.22 -18.78 -9.04
CA TYR A 98 6.56 -20.15 -9.42
C TYR A 98 5.48 -21.13 -8.93
N PRO A 99 5.15 -22.15 -9.72
CA PRO A 99 4.22 -23.21 -9.29
C PRO A 99 4.65 -23.88 -7.98
N ASP A 100 3.69 -24.21 -7.11
CA ASP A 100 3.93 -24.84 -5.81
C ASP A 100 4.77 -26.13 -5.92
N ASP A 101 4.51 -26.92 -6.96
CA ASP A 101 5.24 -28.15 -7.24
C ASP A 101 6.71 -27.88 -7.63
N VAL A 102 6.98 -26.79 -8.36
CA VAL A 102 8.35 -26.32 -8.66
C VAL A 102 9.06 -25.88 -7.37
N LEU A 103 8.37 -25.14 -6.49
CA LEU A 103 8.92 -24.70 -5.20
C LEU A 103 9.24 -25.90 -4.28
N GLU A 104 8.35 -26.89 -4.23
CA GLU A 104 8.52 -28.13 -3.47
C GLU A 104 9.70 -28.94 -4.00
N ARG A 105 9.78 -29.15 -5.33
CA ARG A 105 10.92 -29.82 -5.97
C ARG A 105 12.23 -29.10 -5.70
N ALA A 106 12.26 -27.78 -5.80
CA ALA A 106 13.44 -26.97 -5.50
C ALA A 106 13.89 -27.17 -4.05
N CYS A 107 12.95 -27.14 -3.10
CA CYS A 107 13.24 -27.36 -1.69
C CYS A 107 13.76 -28.78 -1.43
N GLU A 108 13.14 -29.79 -2.02
CA GLU A 108 13.52 -31.20 -1.89
C GLU A 108 14.93 -31.47 -2.45
N MET A 109 15.18 -31.01 -3.68
CA MET A 109 16.45 -31.23 -4.37
C MET A 109 17.59 -30.48 -3.68
N LEU A 110 17.36 -29.25 -3.23
CA LEU A 110 18.39 -28.46 -2.59
C LEU A 110 18.57 -28.79 -1.10
N SER A 111 17.58 -29.30 -0.38
CA SER A 111 17.75 -29.60 1.05
C SER A 111 18.49 -30.91 1.33
N ASP A 112 18.52 -31.86 0.39
CA ASP A 112 19.25 -33.11 0.52
C ASP A 112 20.62 -33.04 -0.18
N ARG A 113 21.68 -33.46 0.52
CA ARG A 113 23.05 -33.33 0.03
C ARG A 113 23.33 -34.17 -1.23
N ARG A 114 22.72 -35.35 -1.33
CA ARG A 114 22.88 -36.24 -2.50
C ARG A 114 22.06 -35.74 -3.67
N LYS A 115 20.79 -35.34 -3.44
CA LYS A 115 19.94 -34.76 -4.47
C LYS A 115 20.50 -33.45 -5.01
N ARG A 116 21.05 -32.58 -4.14
CA ARG A 116 21.71 -31.34 -4.57
C ARG A 116 22.90 -31.61 -5.47
N SER A 117 23.71 -32.62 -5.12
CA SER A 117 24.82 -33.06 -5.97
C SER A 117 24.35 -33.63 -7.31
N ASP A 118 23.25 -34.38 -7.33
CA ASP A 118 22.64 -34.86 -8.57
C ASP A 118 22.12 -33.69 -9.42
N TYR A 119 21.46 -32.70 -8.80
CA TYR A 119 20.96 -31.49 -9.47
C TYR A 119 22.08 -30.63 -10.07
N ASP A 120 23.18 -30.44 -9.33
CA ASP A 120 24.36 -29.73 -9.85
C ASP A 120 24.94 -30.43 -11.09
N GLU A 121 24.92 -31.76 -11.10
CA GLU A 121 25.34 -32.54 -12.26
C GLU A 121 24.33 -32.44 -13.42
N ILE A 122 23.02 -32.42 -13.13
CA ILE A 122 21.96 -32.14 -14.12
C ILE A 122 22.21 -30.79 -14.78
N LEU A 123 22.36 -29.70 -14.01
CA LEU A 123 22.63 -28.36 -14.55
C LEU A 123 23.88 -28.34 -15.44
N ARG A 124 24.96 -28.98 -14.99
CA ARG A 124 26.21 -29.06 -15.74
C ARG A 124 26.04 -29.81 -17.07
N LEU A 125 25.32 -30.93 -17.05
CA LEU A 125 25.07 -31.75 -18.24
C LEU A 125 24.06 -31.10 -19.19
N PHE A 126 23.02 -30.45 -18.65
CA PHE A 126 22.04 -29.68 -19.39
C PHE A 126 22.74 -28.62 -20.24
N LEU A 127 23.56 -27.76 -19.63
CA LEU A 127 24.34 -26.74 -20.35
C LEU A 127 25.27 -27.36 -21.42
N LYS A 128 25.80 -28.57 -21.19
CA LYS A 128 26.60 -29.28 -22.21
C LYS A 128 25.74 -29.73 -23.37
N ILE A 129 24.60 -30.36 -23.10
CA ILE A 129 23.66 -30.85 -24.12
C ILE A 129 23.11 -29.69 -24.94
N MET A 130 22.85 -28.54 -24.31
CA MET A 130 22.46 -27.32 -24.98
C MET A 130 23.47 -26.85 -26.04
N GLN A 131 24.73 -27.30 -26.03
CA GLN A 131 25.66 -27.02 -27.14
C GLN A 131 25.19 -27.61 -28.48
N GLY A 132 24.37 -28.65 -28.47
CA GLY A 132 23.82 -29.27 -29.68
C GLY A 132 22.55 -28.61 -30.20
N TYR A 133 21.90 -27.77 -29.40
CA TYR A 133 20.67 -27.11 -29.80
C TYR A 133 20.94 -25.96 -30.74
N THR A 134 19.98 -25.69 -31.62
CA THR A 134 20.09 -24.57 -32.56
C THR A 134 20.00 -23.24 -31.82
N PRO A 135 20.50 -22.14 -32.41
CA PRO A 135 20.30 -20.80 -31.83
C PRO A 135 18.83 -20.42 -31.64
N LYS A 136 17.93 -20.96 -32.47
CA LYS A 136 16.49 -20.71 -32.36
C LYS A 136 15.92 -21.36 -31.10
N ASP A 137 16.21 -22.64 -30.87
CA ASP A 137 15.69 -23.39 -29.72
C ASP A 137 16.19 -22.80 -28.39
N LYS A 138 17.46 -22.37 -28.36
CA LYS A 138 18.03 -21.66 -27.21
C LYS A 138 17.33 -20.35 -26.94
N ARG A 139 16.98 -19.60 -27.98
CA ARG A 139 16.36 -18.29 -27.85
C ARG A 139 14.99 -18.41 -27.20
N GLU A 140 14.17 -19.37 -27.62
CA GLU A 140 12.85 -19.58 -27.01
C GLU A 140 12.95 -19.90 -25.51
N MET A 141 13.91 -20.74 -25.10
CA MET A 141 14.15 -21.02 -23.69
C MET A 141 14.68 -19.81 -22.91
N ILE A 142 15.54 -18.99 -23.52
CA ILE A 142 16.00 -17.74 -22.89
C ILE A 142 14.82 -16.79 -22.70
N GLU A 143 13.98 -16.62 -23.73
CA GLU A 143 12.81 -15.74 -23.68
C GLU A 143 11.84 -16.19 -22.57
N LYS A 144 11.52 -17.49 -22.50
CA LYS A 144 10.70 -18.05 -21.41
C LYS A 144 11.33 -17.87 -20.03
N HIS A 145 12.64 -18.05 -19.91
CA HIS A 145 13.35 -17.84 -18.65
C HIS A 145 13.33 -16.39 -18.20
N ASP A 146 13.59 -15.45 -19.12
CA ASP A 146 13.56 -14.03 -18.84
C ASP A 146 12.15 -13.56 -18.46
N GLU A 147 11.11 -14.16 -19.05
CA GLU A 147 9.71 -13.95 -18.68
C GLU A 147 9.45 -14.38 -17.22
N TRP A 148 9.83 -15.60 -16.82
CA TRP A 148 9.73 -16.06 -15.43
C TRP A 148 10.42 -15.12 -14.44
N LEU A 149 11.65 -14.69 -14.75
CA LEU A 149 12.40 -13.78 -13.88
C LEU A 149 11.76 -12.40 -13.79
N LYS A 150 11.19 -11.91 -14.90
CA LYS A 150 10.49 -10.64 -14.93
C LYS A 150 9.23 -10.71 -14.07
N GLU A 151 8.41 -11.75 -14.24
CA GLU A 151 7.18 -11.95 -13.49
C GLU A 151 7.45 -12.08 -11.98
N GLU A 152 8.42 -12.89 -11.58
CA GLU A 152 8.79 -13.04 -10.16
C GLU A 152 9.27 -11.71 -9.57
N LYS A 153 10.04 -10.93 -10.34
CA LYS A 153 10.53 -9.62 -9.89
C LYS A 153 9.40 -8.61 -9.75
N GLU A 154 8.44 -8.60 -10.68
CA GLU A 154 7.27 -7.72 -10.60
C GLU A 154 6.35 -8.12 -9.45
N ARG A 155 6.14 -9.43 -9.22
CA ARG A 155 5.40 -9.94 -8.07
C ARG A 155 6.06 -9.56 -6.75
N ALA A 156 7.37 -9.77 -6.61
CA ALA A 156 8.08 -9.41 -5.39
C ALA A 156 7.97 -7.91 -5.06
N LYS A 157 8.02 -7.03 -6.07
CA LYS A 157 7.79 -5.58 -5.87
C LYS A 157 6.37 -5.29 -5.41
N TRP A 158 5.39 -5.91 -6.06
CA TRP A 158 4.00 -5.74 -5.71
C TRP A 158 3.72 -6.16 -4.27
N GLU A 159 4.18 -7.34 -3.87
CA GLU A 159 4.02 -7.84 -2.49
C GLU A 159 4.68 -6.91 -1.46
N TYR A 160 5.88 -6.38 -1.75
CA TYR A 160 6.51 -5.38 -0.89
C TYR A 160 5.63 -4.15 -0.70
N ILE A 161 5.09 -3.61 -1.80
CA ILE A 161 4.23 -2.43 -1.76
C ILE A 161 2.93 -2.75 -1.03
N MET A 162 2.34 -3.92 -1.23
CA MET A 162 1.11 -4.31 -0.55
C MET A 162 1.33 -4.50 0.95
N GLU A 163 2.48 -5.04 1.36
CA GLU A 163 2.82 -5.21 2.78
C GLU A 163 3.09 -3.86 3.48
N ASN A 164 3.79 -2.93 2.82
CA ASN A 164 4.28 -1.70 3.46
C ASN A 164 3.40 -0.47 3.18
N HIS A 165 2.73 -0.45 2.04
CA HIS A 165 1.98 0.67 1.46
C HIS A 165 0.66 0.21 0.82
N GLY A 166 0.11 -0.91 1.30
CA GLY A 166 -1.06 -1.55 0.71
C GLY A 166 -2.32 -0.70 0.72
N ALA A 167 -2.31 0.43 1.43
CA ALA A 167 -3.49 1.22 1.59
C ALA A 167 -3.44 2.58 0.89
N TRP A 168 -2.33 2.89 0.20
CA TRP A 168 -2.36 3.74 -0.98
C TRP A 168 -3.21 3.04 -2.04
N CYS A 169 -2.94 1.75 -2.26
CA CYS A 169 -3.72 0.91 -3.15
C CYS A 169 -5.17 0.83 -2.68
N ASN A 170 -5.41 0.53 -1.40
CA ASN A 170 -6.77 0.52 -0.87
C ASN A 170 -7.45 1.89 -1.12
N LEU A 171 -6.79 3.05 -0.96
CA LEU A 171 -7.54 4.32 -1.04
C LEU A 171 -7.80 4.79 -2.43
N LEU A 172 -6.84 4.54 -3.30
CA LEU A 172 -7.02 4.76 -4.71
C LEU A 172 -8.12 3.83 -5.23
N SER A 173 -8.20 2.59 -4.73
CA SER A 173 -9.34 1.71 -5.01
C SER A 173 -10.65 2.24 -4.39
N HIS A 174 -10.60 3.04 -3.32
CA HIS A 174 -11.73 3.80 -2.75
C HIS A 174 -11.90 5.22 -3.35
N GLY A 175 -11.19 5.55 -4.44
CA GLY A 175 -11.38 6.78 -5.21
C GLY A 175 -10.81 8.06 -4.59
N ALA A 176 -9.89 7.96 -3.63
CA ALA A 176 -9.12 9.12 -3.17
C ALA A 176 -8.31 9.72 -4.33
N PRO A 177 -8.13 11.05 -4.40
CA PRO A 177 -7.29 11.65 -5.43
C PRO A 177 -5.86 11.12 -5.32
N THR A 178 -5.20 10.92 -6.46
CA THR A 178 -3.77 10.59 -6.45
C THR A 178 -2.97 11.70 -5.78
N LEU A 179 -1.80 11.33 -5.28
CA LEU A 179 -0.82 12.27 -4.73
C LEU A 179 -0.52 13.41 -5.72
N TYR A 180 -0.40 13.11 -7.02
CA TYR A 180 -0.18 14.12 -8.04
C TYR A 180 -1.40 15.05 -8.24
N GLU A 181 -2.62 14.51 -8.25
CA GLU A 181 -3.85 15.30 -8.41
C GLU A 181 -4.17 16.18 -7.20
N ILE A 182 -3.81 15.72 -5.98
CA ILE A 182 -3.88 16.53 -4.76
C ILE A 182 -3.04 17.80 -4.94
N LEU A 183 -1.83 17.66 -5.46
CA LEU A 183 -0.93 18.79 -5.68
C LEU A 183 -1.24 19.60 -6.94
N GLY A 184 -2.11 19.09 -7.84
CA GLY A 184 -2.33 19.69 -9.14
C GLY A 184 -1.10 19.61 -10.06
N VAL A 185 -0.37 18.49 -9.99
CA VAL A 185 0.83 18.22 -10.78
C VAL A 185 0.53 17.15 -11.83
N ASP A 186 1.04 17.33 -13.04
CA ASP A 186 0.88 16.38 -14.14
C ASP A 186 2.07 15.41 -14.17
N ARG A 187 1.85 14.17 -13.72
CA ARG A 187 2.86 13.11 -13.65
C ARG A 187 3.58 12.91 -14.98
N ALA A 188 2.87 12.94 -16.12
CA ALA A 188 3.45 12.68 -17.44
C ALA A 188 4.38 13.79 -17.94
N LYS A 189 4.29 14.99 -17.34
CA LYS A 189 5.15 16.14 -17.67
C LYS A 189 6.36 16.28 -16.76
N LEU A 190 6.43 15.51 -15.67
CA LEU A 190 7.54 15.58 -14.73
C LEU A 190 8.79 14.93 -15.35
N LYS A 191 9.91 15.64 -15.26
CA LYS A 191 11.21 15.07 -15.63
C LYS A 191 11.74 14.19 -14.50
N GLU A 192 12.59 13.24 -14.87
CA GLU A 192 13.30 12.42 -13.90
C GLU A 192 14.12 13.30 -12.94
N GLY A 193 13.93 13.08 -11.64
CA GLY A 193 14.56 13.87 -10.58
C GLY A 193 13.99 15.28 -10.40
N GLU A 194 12.90 15.65 -11.08
CA GLU A 194 12.21 16.91 -10.85
C GLU A 194 11.47 16.89 -9.51
N GLU A 195 11.73 17.92 -8.71
CA GLU A 195 11.06 18.16 -7.44
C GLU A 195 9.59 18.56 -7.66
N VAL A 196 8.69 17.81 -7.03
CA VAL A 196 7.25 18.00 -7.04
C VAL A 196 6.86 19.02 -5.97
N THR A 197 6.03 19.99 -6.35
CA THR A 197 5.51 21.04 -5.46
C THR A 197 4.01 21.24 -5.68
N CYS A 198 3.28 21.68 -4.64
CA CYS A 198 1.85 21.95 -4.73
C CYS A 198 1.54 23.18 -5.60
N LYS A 199 0.75 22.98 -6.66
CA LYS A 199 0.27 24.01 -7.59
C LYS A 199 -1.21 24.35 -7.40
N LYS A 200 -1.98 23.47 -6.76
CA LYS A 200 -3.41 23.61 -6.52
C LYS A 200 -3.70 24.49 -5.30
N LYS A 201 -4.62 25.45 -5.43
CA LYS A 201 -5.07 26.32 -4.32
C LYS A 201 -6.21 25.65 -3.54
N GLY A 202 -6.30 25.90 -2.23
CA GLY A 202 -7.38 25.38 -1.38
C GLY A 202 -7.24 23.90 -1.01
N VAL A 203 -6.04 23.35 -1.18
CA VAL A 203 -5.68 22.02 -0.67
C VAL A 203 -5.12 22.21 0.73
N ASP A 204 -5.51 21.35 1.66
CA ASP A 204 -4.88 21.35 2.97
C ASP A 204 -3.36 21.24 2.82
N LYS A 205 -2.63 22.08 3.55
CA LYS A 205 -1.20 22.23 3.36
C LYS A 205 -0.45 20.97 3.83
N ARG A 206 -0.97 20.27 4.84
CA ARG A 206 -0.32 19.07 5.40
C ARG A 206 -0.50 17.89 4.48
N LEU A 207 -1.72 17.76 3.97
CA LEU A 207 -1.99 16.92 2.83
C LEU A 207 -0.99 17.21 1.73
N ALA A 208 -0.80 18.47 1.34
CA ALA A 208 0.15 18.81 0.30
C ALA A 208 1.63 18.50 0.63
N GLU A 209 2.13 18.80 1.83
CA GLU A 209 3.52 18.53 2.25
C GLU A 209 3.82 17.03 2.34
N GLU A 210 2.88 16.25 2.86
CA GLU A 210 3.02 14.80 3.02
C GLU A 210 3.05 14.09 1.67
N VAL A 211 2.15 14.52 0.79
CA VAL A 211 2.12 14.11 -0.61
C VAL A 211 3.43 14.49 -1.32
N CYS A 212 3.95 15.71 -1.09
CA CYS A 212 5.25 16.11 -1.63
C CYS A 212 6.39 15.25 -1.07
N ARG A 213 6.39 14.89 0.21
CA ARG A 213 7.42 14.05 0.85
C ARG A 213 7.52 12.69 0.18
N ILE A 214 6.37 12.06 -0.08
CA ILE A 214 6.29 10.77 -0.76
C ILE A 214 6.78 10.91 -2.21
N LEU A 215 6.29 11.92 -2.93
CA LEU A 215 6.64 12.13 -4.35
C LEU A 215 8.05 12.68 -4.59
N ASN A 216 8.71 13.23 -3.58
CA ASN A 216 10.10 13.70 -3.67
C ASN A 216 11.12 12.71 -3.08
N ASN A 217 10.67 11.67 -2.36
CA ASN A 217 11.52 10.53 -2.04
C ASN A 217 11.62 9.64 -3.28
N PRO A 218 12.83 9.41 -3.84
CA PRO A 218 12.97 8.62 -5.07
C PRO A 218 12.42 7.20 -4.96
N GLN A 219 12.60 6.55 -3.81
CA GLN A 219 12.15 5.18 -3.60
C GLN A 219 10.64 5.11 -3.41
N LEU A 220 10.06 5.95 -2.54
CA LEU A 220 8.60 5.96 -2.33
C LEU A 220 7.85 6.44 -3.58
N ARG A 221 8.41 7.40 -4.32
CA ARG A 221 7.86 7.82 -5.62
C ARG A 221 7.92 6.67 -6.61
N PHE A 222 9.03 5.94 -6.68
CA PHE A 222 9.14 4.74 -7.52
C PHE A 222 8.08 3.69 -7.15
N GLU A 223 7.90 3.42 -5.86
CA GLU A 223 6.90 2.47 -5.35
C GLU A 223 5.46 2.92 -5.68
N TYR A 224 5.15 4.20 -5.43
CA TYR A 224 3.85 4.78 -5.74
C TYR A 224 3.57 4.81 -7.24
N ASP A 225 4.55 5.20 -8.06
CA ASP A 225 4.45 5.21 -9.52
C ASP A 225 4.29 3.79 -10.08
N PHE A 226 5.05 2.82 -9.56
CA PHE A 226 4.92 1.41 -9.92
C PHE A 226 3.52 0.89 -9.59
N MET A 227 3.01 1.20 -8.39
CA MET A 227 1.65 0.83 -7.99
C MET A 227 0.60 1.47 -8.92
N LEU A 228 0.74 2.77 -9.26
CA LEU A 228 -0.15 3.44 -10.21
C LEU A 228 -0.12 2.79 -11.60
N ASP A 229 1.07 2.44 -12.08
CA ASP A 229 1.24 1.79 -13.39
C ASP A 229 0.59 0.42 -13.40
N MET A 230 0.82 -0.40 -12.35
CA MET A 230 0.18 -1.70 -12.18
C MET A 230 -1.36 -1.58 -12.10
N MET A 231 -1.89 -0.58 -11.41
CA MET A 231 -3.34 -0.36 -11.35
C MET A 231 -3.93 0.20 -12.66
N GLY A 232 -3.12 0.85 -13.50
CA GLY A 232 -3.53 1.46 -14.77
C GLY A 232 -3.55 0.48 -15.95
N GLU A 233 -2.90 -0.67 -15.85
CA GLU A 233 -2.88 -1.71 -16.88
C GLU A 233 -4.16 -2.56 -16.86
N ILE A 234 -4.57 -3.11 -18.02
CA ILE A 234 -5.57 -4.20 -18.06
C ILE A 234 -4.87 -5.43 -17.48
N LEU A 235 -5.01 -5.59 -16.16
CA LEU A 235 -4.36 -6.64 -15.40
C LEU A 235 -4.78 -8.02 -15.94
N PRO A 236 -3.82 -8.95 -16.18
CA PRO A 236 -4.13 -10.32 -16.57
C PRO A 236 -5.12 -11.00 -15.61
N GLU A 237 -5.94 -11.92 -16.12
CA GLU A 237 -7.01 -12.58 -15.33
C GLU A 237 -6.50 -13.21 -14.02
N GLY A 238 -5.27 -13.75 -13.98
CA GLY A 238 -4.65 -14.30 -12.77
C GLY A 238 -4.30 -13.25 -11.70
N PHE A 239 -4.00 -12.01 -12.10
CA PHE A 239 -3.74 -10.90 -11.17
C PHE A 239 -5.05 -10.38 -10.55
N ILE A 240 -6.15 -10.42 -11.31
CA ILE A 240 -7.50 -10.11 -10.84
C ILE A 240 -7.97 -11.16 -9.83
N GLU A 241 -7.66 -12.44 -10.06
CA GLU A 241 -8.02 -13.56 -9.16
C GLU A 241 -7.22 -13.53 -7.84
N MET A 242 -5.96 -13.09 -7.89
CA MET A 242 -5.10 -12.80 -6.72
C MET A 242 -5.66 -11.68 -5.84
N MET A 243 -6.04 -10.53 -6.43
CA MET A 243 -6.66 -9.42 -5.67
C MET A 243 -7.99 -9.80 -5.00
N ARG A 244 -8.67 -10.84 -5.50
CA ARG A 244 -9.96 -11.33 -4.98
C ARG A 244 -9.86 -12.44 -3.93
N SER A 245 -8.74 -13.17 -3.88
CA SER A 245 -8.57 -14.37 -3.04
C SER A 245 -7.90 -14.09 -1.70
N GLU A 246 -7.25 -12.94 -1.53
CA GLU A 246 -6.56 -12.57 -0.30
C GLU A 246 -7.53 -11.91 0.69
N LYS A 247 -7.92 -12.69 1.72
CA LYS A 247 -8.62 -12.20 2.91
C LYS A 247 -7.93 -10.94 3.44
N ALA A 248 -8.73 -9.89 3.60
CA ALA A 248 -8.45 -8.70 4.39
C ALA A 248 -7.59 -9.01 5.63
N SER A 249 -6.31 -8.60 5.57
CA SER A 249 -5.35 -8.42 6.68
C SER A 249 -3.92 -8.45 6.12
N ARG A 250 -3.57 -7.51 5.23
CA ARG A 250 -2.17 -7.18 4.88
C ARG A 250 -1.95 -5.71 5.18
N SER A 251 -1.31 -5.45 6.31
CA SER A 251 -1.29 -4.17 7.00
C SER A 251 -0.13 -3.28 6.52
N GLY A 252 -0.35 -2.58 5.43
CA GLY A 252 0.03 -1.16 5.33
C GLY A 252 -1.27 -0.39 5.36
N ASN A 253 -1.47 0.56 6.28
CA ASN A 253 -2.74 1.30 6.38
C ASN A 253 -2.59 2.78 5.99
N ASP A 254 -2.04 3.04 4.82
CA ASP A 254 -2.27 4.29 4.13
C ASP A 254 -3.77 4.62 3.86
N LEU A 255 -4.77 3.81 4.25
CA LEU A 255 -6.23 4.03 4.02
C LEU A 255 -6.97 4.71 5.15
N LEU A 256 -6.48 4.51 6.36
CA LEU A 256 -6.50 5.60 7.32
C LEU A 256 -5.98 6.87 6.65
N PHE A 257 -4.93 6.79 5.83
CA PHE A 257 -4.17 7.94 5.41
C PHE A 257 -4.85 8.93 4.47
N LEU A 258 -5.56 8.61 3.38
CA LEU A 258 -6.39 9.58 2.62
C LEU A 258 -7.87 9.74 3.03
N VAL A 259 -8.46 8.89 3.88
CA VAL A 259 -9.77 9.17 4.52
C VAL A 259 -9.60 10.21 5.62
N VAL A 260 -8.49 10.13 6.37
CA VAL A 260 -7.87 11.25 7.08
C VAL A 260 -7.69 12.40 6.10
N LEU A 261 -7.02 12.25 4.95
CA LEU A 261 -6.67 13.43 4.13
C LEU A 261 -7.83 14.21 3.48
N ARG A 262 -9.06 13.68 3.36
CA ARG A 262 -10.16 14.34 2.60
C ARG A 262 -11.14 15.17 3.43
N TYR A 263 -11.51 14.67 4.59
CA TYR A 263 -12.31 15.37 5.60
C TYR A 263 -11.46 15.66 6.83
N TYR A 264 -10.15 15.66 6.62
CA TYR A 264 -9.15 15.89 7.64
C TYR A 264 -9.52 17.08 8.52
N ASP A 265 -9.90 18.17 7.85
CA ASP A 265 -10.11 19.46 8.46
C ASP A 265 -11.42 19.51 9.26
N ASP A 266 -12.48 18.88 8.76
CA ASP A 266 -13.79 18.88 9.40
C ASP A 266 -13.83 17.93 10.61
N VAL A 267 -13.17 16.77 10.52
CA VAL A 267 -13.01 15.81 11.64
C VAL A 267 -12.11 16.42 12.72
N ALA A 268 -11.03 17.10 12.34
CA ALA A 268 -10.16 17.81 13.28
C ALA A 268 -10.86 19.00 13.98
N ASN A 269 -11.73 19.72 13.28
CA ASN A 269 -12.40 20.89 13.86
C ASN A 269 -13.44 20.50 14.92
N TYR A 270 -14.09 19.34 14.77
CA TYR A 270 -15.04 18.84 15.76
C TYR A 270 -14.37 18.33 17.03
N ASP A 271 -13.26 17.58 16.90
CA ASP A 271 -12.45 17.17 18.05
C ASP A 271 -11.95 18.40 18.84
N ARG A 272 -11.61 19.50 18.15
CA ARG A 272 -11.20 20.77 18.78
C ARG A 272 -12.25 21.31 19.74
N ILE A 273 -13.47 21.53 19.26
CA ILE A 273 -14.49 22.25 20.04
C ILE A 273 -14.92 21.42 21.26
N MET A 274 -15.07 20.09 21.10
CA MET A 274 -15.44 19.19 22.20
C MET A 274 -14.40 19.07 23.32
N SER A 275 -13.14 19.37 23.06
CA SER A 275 -12.08 19.35 24.08
C SER A 275 -12.12 20.58 25.01
N MET A 276 -12.45 21.76 24.48
CA MET A 276 -12.49 23.02 25.26
C MET A 276 -13.75 23.14 26.12
N HIS A 277 -14.80 22.51 25.64
CA HIS A 277 -16.12 22.66 26.17
C HIS A 277 -16.74 21.29 26.38
N GLY A 278 -16.02 20.46 27.14
CA GLY A 278 -16.47 19.11 27.47
C GLY A 278 -17.79 19.12 28.26
N ASP A 279 -18.04 20.17 29.03
CA ASP A 279 -19.29 20.44 29.73
C ASP A 279 -20.44 20.78 28.78
N TRP A 280 -20.18 21.15 27.52
CA TRP A 280 -21.23 21.31 26.50
C TRP A 280 -21.79 19.99 26.04
N ARG A 281 -21.08 18.87 26.23
CA ARG A 281 -21.51 17.52 25.79
C ARG A 281 -22.93 17.19 26.26
N GLU A 282 -23.25 17.55 27.50
CA GLU A 282 -24.58 17.34 28.09
C GLU A 282 -25.67 18.20 27.45
N TYR A 283 -25.27 19.29 26.78
CA TYR A 283 -26.13 20.27 26.11
C TYR A 283 -26.07 20.22 24.59
N MET A 284 -25.48 19.18 24.03
CA MET A 284 -25.52 18.93 22.58
C MET A 284 -26.72 18.06 22.19
N GLY A 285 -27.44 17.49 23.17
CA GLY A 285 -28.50 16.48 23.08
C GLY A 285 -29.93 17.04 22.93
N ASP A 286 -30.88 16.37 23.58
CA ASP A 286 -32.31 16.76 23.59
C ASP A 286 -32.59 18.07 24.34
N LYS A 287 -31.58 18.59 25.03
CA LYS A 287 -31.62 19.84 25.78
C LYS A 287 -30.40 20.67 25.40
N THR A 288 -30.60 21.82 24.80
CA THR A 288 -29.54 22.74 24.35
C THR A 288 -29.42 23.97 25.26
N PHE A 289 -28.38 24.79 25.05
CA PHE A 289 -28.28 26.09 25.71
C PHE A 289 -29.39 27.05 25.29
N TYR A 290 -29.92 26.90 24.08
CA TYR A 290 -31.06 27.68 23.61
C TYR A 290 -32.34 27.32 24.40
N ASP A 291 -32.55 26.03 24.65
CA ASP A 291 -33.68 25.55 25.46
C ASP A 291 -33.59 26.03 26.91
N LEU A 292 -32.38 26.05 27.49
CA LEU A 292 -32.12 26.53 28.84
C LEU A 292 -32.43 28.03 29.03
N LEU A 293 -32.30 28.84 27.98
CA LEU A 293 -32.68 30.25 28.00
C LEU A 293 -34.06 30.51 27.40
N THR A 294 -34.77 29.46 26.97
CA THR A 294 -36.07 29.56 26.26
C THR A 294 -36.01 30.50 25.04
N ILE A 295 -34.90 30.42 24.30
CA ILE A 295 -34.66 31.23 23.10
C ILE A 295 -34.81 30.35 21.87
N ASP A 296 -35.60 30.79 20.89
CA ASP A 296 -35.54 30.21 19.55
C ASP A 296 -34.27 30.70 18.82
N MET A 297 -33.41 29.77 18.40
CA MET A 297 -32.17 30.07 17.69
C MET A 297 -32.39 30.95 16.46
N ALA A 298 -33.50 30.75 15.73
CA ALA A 298 -33.82 31.50 14.53
C ALA A 298 -34.21 32.98 14.81
N SER A 299 -34.53 33.30 16.06
CA SER A 299 -34.94 34.65 16.47
C SER A 299 -33.77 35.58 16.83
N ILE A 300 -32.54 35.04 16.86
CA ILE A 300 -31.35 35.81 17.26
C ILE A 300 -30.91 36.74 16.12
N PRO A 301 -30.78 38.06 16.37
CA PRO A 301 -30.29 38.99 15.37
C PRO A 301 -28.87 38.67 14.88
N GLU A 302 -28.57 38.94 13.61
CA GLU A 302 -27.22 38.77 13.04
C GLU A 302 -26.19 39.75 13.63
N ASP A 303 -26.64 40.97 13.99
CA ASP A 303 -25.75 41.96 14.63
C ASP A 303 -25.34 41.51 16.04
N LYS A 304 -24.03 41.55 16.31
CA LYS A 304 -23.44 41.01 17.54
C LYS A 304 -23.95 41.70 18.80
N ARG A 305 -24.14 43.03 18.77
CA ARG A 305 -24.58 43.82 19.93
C ARG A 305 -26.07 43.68 20.15
N GLU A 306 -26.84 43.46 19.09
CA GLU A 306 -28.26 43.17 19.17
C GLU A 306 -28.51 41.75 19.70
N ALA A 307 -27.78 40.75 19.19
CA ALA A 307 -27.78 39.39 19.73
C ALA A 307 -27.44 39.36 21.23
N GLU A 308 -26.39 40.05 21.66
CA GLU A 308 -26.01 40.11 23.08
C GLU A 308 -27.11 40.74 23.95
N ARG A 309 -27.74 41.83 23.47
CA ARG A 309 -28.82 42.49 24.20
C ARG A 309 -30.06 41.59 24.27
N PHE A 310 -30.39 40.91 23.18
CA PHE A 310 -31.49 39.96 23.11
C PHE A 310 -31.30 38.84 24.14
N ILE A 311 -30.13 38.19 24.14
CA ILE A 311 -29.80 37.09 25.06
C ILE A 311 -29.74 37.57 26.51
N ARG A 312 -29.23 38.78 26.77
CA ARG A 312 -29.22 39.39 28.11
C ARG A 312 -30.62 39.66 28.64
N ASN A 313 -31.56 40.02 27.76
CA ASN A 313 -32.94 40.24 28.17
C ASN A 313 -33.63 38.93 28.50
N ALA A 314 -33.47 37.89 27.66
CA ALA A 314 -33.99 36.55 27.95
C ALA A 314 -33.47 36.01 29.29
N TYR A 315 -32.17 36.17 29.55
CA TYR A 315 -31.56 35.74 30.80
C TYR A 315 -31.98 36.57 32.03
N ARG A 316 -32.44 37.82 31.88
CA ARG A 316 -32.58 38.77 33.00
C ARG A 316 -33.47 38.24 34.12
N ASP A 317 -34.59 37.64 33.74
CA ASP A 317 -35.66 37.25 34.66
C ASP A 317 -35.63 35.75 35.00
N MET A 318 -34.58 35.04 34.58
CA MET A 318 -34.38 33.62 34.86
C MET A 318 -33.67 33.39 36.19
N GLU A 319 -33.99 32.26 36.83
CA GLU A 319 -33.29 31.79 38.02
C GLU A 319 -31.82 31.46 37.71
N ARG A 320 -30.91 31.95 38.56
CA ARG A 320 -29.45 31.91 38.34
C ARG A 320 -28.85 30.59 38.77
N THR A 321 -29.21 29.50 38.09
CA THR A 321 -28.56 28.20 38.29
C THR A 321 -27.22 28.12 37.55
N PRO A 322 -26.30 27.22 37.93
CA PRO A 322 -25.05 27.03 37.22
C PRO A 322 -25.22 26.78 35.71
N GLU A 323 -26.23 26.01 35.31
CA GLU A 323 -26.54 25.64 33.93
C GLU A 323 -27.11 26.81 33.14
N VAL A 324 -28.02 27.59 33.74
CA VAL A 324 -28.58 28.80 33.12
C VAL A 324 -27.51 29.88 32.97
N ASN A 325 -26.62 30.01 33.96
CA ASN A 325 -25.48 30.94 33.90
C ASN A 325 -24.47 30.50 32.83
N LEU A 326 -24.23 29.20 32.66
CA LEU A 326 -23.38 28.63 31.61
C LEU A 326 -23.98 28.90 30.22
N ALA A 327 -25.25 28.54 30.00
CA ALA A 327 -25.95 28.78 28.74
C ALA A 327 -25.92 30.27 28.35
N TYR A 328 -26.19 31.15 29.31
CA TYR A 328 -26.09 32.59 29.11
C TYR A 328 -24.67 33.04 28.75
N SER A 329 -23.65 32.54 29.45
CA SER A 329 -22.26 32.91 29.19
C SER A 329 -21.80 32.48 27.79
N VAL A 330 -22.21 31.29 27.33
CA VAL A 330 -21.90 30.73 26.00
C VAL A 330 -22.63 31.49 24.90
N LEU A 331 -23.95 31.62 25.00
CA LEU A 331 -24.76 32.20 23.92
C LEU A 331 -24.58 33.70 23.78
N LYS A 332 -24.43 34.42 24.90
CA LYS A 332 -24.18 35.87 24.87
C LYS A 332 -22.88 36.21 24.12
N ASN A 333 -21.89 35.33 24.21
CA ASN A 333 -20.61 35.51 23.55
C ASN A 333 -20.71 35.05 22.08
N PHE A 334 -20.57 35.99 21.15
CA PHE A 334 -20.68 35.73 19.71
C PHE A 334 -19.82 34.56 19.22
N ARG A 335 -18.58 34.44 19.68
CA ARG A 335 -17.66 33.40 19.18
C ARG A 335 -18.02 32.01 19.72
N MET A 336 -18.33 31.94 21.01
CA MET A 336 -18.75 30.68 21.64
C MET A 336 -20.08 30.21 21.05
N ARG A 337 -20.96 31.16 20.71
CA ARG A 337 -22.18 30.88 19.98
C ARG A 337 -21.93 30.32 18.58
N GLU A 338 -21.05 30.94 17.76
CA GLU A 338 -20.70 30.40 16.43
C GLU A 338 -20.10 28.98 16.50
N ASP A 339 -19.20 28.73 17.44
CA ASP A 339 -18.60 27.40 17.64
C ASP A 339 -19.68 26.38 18.09
N TYR A 340 -20.57 26.77 19.00
CA TYR A 340 -21.67 25.93 19.48
C TYR A 340 -22.69 25.63 18.36
N ASP A 341 -23.02 26.63 17.55
CA ASP A 341 -23.91 26.51 16.40
C ASP A 341 -23.30 25.61 15.32
N TRP A 342 -22.00 25.76 15.05
CA TRP A 342 -21.26 24.85 14.18
C TRP A 342 -21.29 23.42 14.73
N MET A 343 -21.05 23.24 16.02
CA MET A 343 -21.07 21.92 16.67
C MET A 343 -22.43 21.25 16.62
N LEU A 344 -23.52 22.00 16.84
CA LEU A 344 -24.88 21.48 16.73
C LEU A 344 -25.17 21.02 15.30
N LYS A 345 -24.65 21.76 14.32
CA LYS A 345 -24.76 21.47 12.89
C LYS A 345 -23.92 20.26 12.44
N GLN A 346 -22.77 20.03 13.09
CA GLN A 346 -21.82 18.96 12.77
C GLN A 346 -21.93 17.72 13.69
N ARG A 347 -22.91 17.67 14.60
CA ARG A 347 -22.98 16.68 15.69
C ARG A 347 -23.15 15.24 15.23
N GLU A 348 -24.06 14.99 14.30
CA GLU A 348 -24.41 13.62 13.91
C GLU A 348 -23.20 12.90 13.32
N TRP A 349 -22.32 13.64 12.65
CA TRP A 349 -21.36 13.00 11.78
C TRP A 349 -20.01 12.67 12.42
N VAL A 350 -19.49 13.53 13.27
CA VAL A 350 -18.20 13.23 13.91
C VAL A 350 -18.32 12.24 15.05
N ASN A 351 -19.50 12.12 15.68
CA ASN A 351 -19.75 11.03 16.62
C ASN A 351 -19.70 9.65 15.97
N THR A 352 -19.92 9.55 14.66
CA THR A 352 -19.80 8.26 13.97
C THR A 352 -18.37 7.96 13.58
N LEU A 353 -17.56 8.96 13.22
CA LEU A 353 -16.10 8.83 13.01
C LEU A 353 -15.34 8.38 14.25
N LEU A 354 -15.68 8.94 15.41
CA LEU A 354 -15.05 8.60 16.68
C LEU A 354 -15.50 7.24 17.25
N GLY A 355 -16.54 6.62 16.67
CA GLY A 355 -17.10 5.34 17.12
C GLY A 355 -16.46 4.10 16.47
N ILE A 356 -15.41 4.28 15.68
CA ILE A 356 -14.82 3.25 14.82
C ILE A 356 -13.49 2.74 15.39
N LYS A 357 -13.33 1.41 15.50
CA LYS A 357 -12.04 0.76 15.76
C LYS A 357 -11.37 0.36 14.43
N LEU A 358 -10.13 0.80 14.20
CA LEU A 358 -9.40 0.70 12.91
C LEU A 358 -8.87 -0.70 12.57
N ASP A 359 -8.87 -1.56 13.56
CA ASP A 359 -8.29 -2.90 13.61
C ASP A 359 -9.36 -4.00 13.67
N GLU A 360 -10.61 -3.64 13.95
CA GLU A 360 -11.79 -4.52 13.98
C GLU A 360 -12.92 -3.93 13.11
N MET A 361 -12.51 -3.17 12.10
CA MET A 361 -13.40 -2.37 11.28
C MET A 361 -13.98 -3.21 10.15
N ASP A 362 -15.27 -3.51 10.26
CA ASP A 362 -16.04 -4.09 9.17
C ASP A 362 -16.66 -3.00 8.28
N ASP A 363 -17.14 -3.42 7.12
CA ASP A 363 -17.75 -2.52 6.14
C ASP A 363 -18.97 -1.76 6.69
N ALA A 364 -19.65 -2.32 7.70
CA ALA A 364 -20.80 -1.69 8.34
C ALA A 364 -20.40 -0.51 9.24
N ALA A 365 -19.21 -0.57 9.87
CA ALA A 365 -18.63 0.56 10.59
C ALA A 365 -18.20 1.67 9.60
N LEU A 366 -17.50 1.34 8.51
CA LEU A 366 -17.06 2.30 7.49
C LEU A 366 -18.22 3.04 6.81
N ASP A 367 -19.29 2.32 6.44
CA ASP A 367 -20.52 2.88 5.84
C ASP A 367 -21.26 3.85 6.77
N LYS A 368 -21.15 3.61 8.08
CA LYS A 368 -21.72 4.50 9.08
C LYS A 368 -20.97 5.83 9.04
N VAL A 369 -19.65 5.81 8.98
CA VAL A 369 -18.80 7.01 8.96
C VAL A 369 -19.01 7.87 7.74
N ILE A 370 -19.09 7.26 6.56
CA ILE A 370 -19.27 7.98 5.31
C ILE A 370 -20.67 8.60 5.21
N LYS A 371 -21.74 7.86 5.56
CA LYS A 371 -23.13 8.36 5.52
C LYS A 371 -23.38 9.60 6.35
N VAL A 372 -22.70 9.64 7.47
CA VAL A 372 -22.88 10.70 8.42
C VAL A 372 -22.07 11.93 7.96
N MET A 373 -20.86 11.75 7.42
CA MET A 373 -20.04 12.82 6.82
C MET A 373 -20.74 13.52 5.63
N GLU A 374 -21.55 12.78 4.86
CA GLU A 374 -22.28 13.29 3.68
C GLU A 374 -23.53 14.09 4.02
N SER A 375 -24.20 13.76 5.12
CA SER A 375 -25.37 14.51 5.62
C SER A 375 -24.96 15.86 6.23
N ALA A 376 -23.68 16.01 6.58
CA ALA A 376 -23.09 17.22 7.12
C ALA A 376 -22.56 18.21 6.06
N GLY A 377 -21.95 17.69 4.98
CA GLY A 377 -21.47 18.49 3.86
C GLY A 377 -22.58 19.16 3.03
N THR A 378 -23.82 18.70 3.16
CA THR A 378 -25.01 19.27 2.50
C THR A 378 -25.64 20.43 3.28
N LEU A 379 -25.28 20.65 4.54
CA LEU A 379 -25.80 21.74 5.37
C LEU A 379 -24.93 23.01 5.30
N GLY A 380 -23.75 22.98 4.67
CA GLY A 380 -22.71 24.01 4.83
C GLY A 380 -22.01 24.51 3.56
N ARG A 381 -22.72 24.66 2.44
CA ARG A 381 -22.27 25.50 1.32
C ARG A 381 -23.29 26.58 0.99
#